data_AF-A0A2S7DC55-F1
#
_entry.id   AF-A0A2S7DC55-F1
#
_cell.length_a   1.000
_cell.length_b   1.000
_cell.length_c   1.000
_cell.angle_alpha   90.00
_cell.angle_beta   90.00
_cell.angle_gamma   90.00
#
_symmetry.space_group_name_H-M   'P 1'
#
loop_
_entity.id
_entity.type
_entity.pdbx_description
1 polymer ?
#
loop_
_entity_poly.entity_id
_entity_poly.type
_entity_poly.pdbx_seq_one_letter_code
_entity_poly.pdbx_strand_id
1 'polypeptide(L)'
;MLPGMELMGCSGLAVPGEVMQHVVRVESSRNPYAIGVVGGRLVREPRGLAEAVATAKMLEQKGYNFSLGLGQVNRYNLLKYGLTSYEMAFEKCPNLVAASRILAECHSRSGANWGKSFSCYYSGNFETGFKHGYVQKIYASIRQSVAASGAEPIAVVPAGQVQLRPANPARQAAAELVDAIVARRIQDLAGARTTTASPSPPMLALPPASSPAPTPATAAAPASDNELYVVKATAQGRGVVMPAVASQAQTSNGRPAGAVPAQPAVQAAPQVDSAFVF
;
A
#
# COMPACT_ATOMS: atom_id res chain seq x y z
N MET A 1 16.91 -0.05 -32.40
CA MET A 1 16.00 0.85 -31.66
C MET A 1 15.60 0.16 -30.38
N LEU A 2 15.95 0.71 -29.22
CA LEU A 2 15.56 0.17 -27.92
C LEU A 2 14.07 0.48 -27.69
N PRO A 3 13.16 -0.52 -27.64
CA PRO A 3 11.75 -0.26 -27.38
C PRO A 3 11.58 0.24 -25.95
N GLY A 4 11.15 1.49 -25.75
CA GLY A 4 10.73 2.01 -24.43
C GLY A 4 11.36 3.33 -23.98
N MET A 5 12.46 3.79 -24.60
CA MET A 5 13.12 5.02 -24.14
C MET A 5 12.42 6.33 -24.56
N GLU A 6 11.51 6.29 -25.55
CA GLU A 6 10.87 7.50 -26.10
C GLU A 6 9.70 8.04 -25.27
N LEU A 7 9.16 7.23 -24.34
CA LEU A 7 8.07 7.71 -23.49
C LEU A 7 8.56 8.67 -22.39
N MET A 8 9.87 8.77 -22.13
CA MET A 8 10.39 9.37 -20.88
C MET A 8 11.50 10.41 -21.07
N GLY A 9 11.46 11.15 -22.17
CA GLY A 9 12.26 12.37 -22.35
C GLY A 9 11.80 13.57 -21.50
N CYS A 10 11.04 13.36 -20.42
CA CYS A 10 10.58 14.44 -19.56
C CYS A 10 11.64 14.74 -18.49
N SER A 11 12.12 15.98 -18.46
CA SER A 11 12.95 16.48 -17.36
C SER A 11 12.12 16.66 -16.09
N GLY A 12 12.74 16.45 -14.92
CA GLY A 12 12.11 16.78 -13.63
C GLY A 12 11.21 15.69 -13.04
N LEU A 13 11.33 14.44 -13.48
CA LEU A 13 10.71 13.32 -12.79
C LEU A 13 11.32 13.13 -11.40
N ALA A 14 10.49 12.91 -10.39
CA ALA A 14 10.90 12.72 -9.00
C ALA A 14 11.23 11.25 -8.64
N VAL A 15 11.00 10.32 -9.58
CA VAL A 15 11.37 8.89 -9.50
C VAL A 15 12.02 8.48 -10.82
N PRO A 16 12.79 7.37 -10.88
CA PRO A 16 13.39 6.91 -12.13
C PRO A 16 12.35 6.75 -13.22
N GLY A 17 12.67 7.20 -14.43
CA GLY A 17 11.80 7.04 -15.59
C GLY A 17 11.38 5.57 -15.74
N GLU A 18 12.32 4.63 -15.70
CA GLU A 18 12.03 3.21 -15.83
C GLU A 18 10.93 2.68 -14.88
N VAL A 19 10.72 3.29 -13.71
CA VAL A 19 9.57 2.98 -12.86
C VAL A 19 8.27 3.57 -13.42
N MET A 20 8.30 4.85 -13.81
CA MET A 20 7.14 5.56 -14.39
C MET A 20 6.62 4.91 -15.67
N GLN A 21 7.44 4.34 -16.55
CA GLN A 21 6.91 3.64 -17.74
C GLN A 21 5.99 2.47 -17.37
N HIS A 22 6.26 1.77 -16.26
CA HIS A 22 5.44 0.64 -15.82
C HIS A 22 4.15 1.12 -15.18
N VAL A 23 4.22 2.20 -14.41
CA VAL A 23 3.04 2.91 -13.88
C VAL A 23 2.15 3.35 -15.04
N VAL A 24 2.67 4.13 -15.99
CA VAL A 24 1.91 4.61 -17.15
C VAL A 24 1.29 3.48 -17.97
N ARG A 25 2.01 2.38 -18.15
CA ARG A 25 1.48 1.21 -18.85
C ARG A 25 0.26 0.61 -18.13
N VAL A 26 0.28 0.53 -16.81
CA VAL A 26 -0.83 -0.02 -16.01
C VAL A 26 -1.97 0.99 -15.85
N GLU A 27 -1.65 2.27 -15.66
CA GLU A 27 -2.62 3.35 -15.41
C GLU A 27 -3.45 3.70 -16.65
N SER A 28 -2.80 3.84 -17.81
CA SER A 28 -3.44 4.42 -18.99
C SER A 28 -3.21 3.63 -20.27
N SER A 29 -2.44 2.54 -20.22
CA SER A 29 -1.94 1.87 -21.43
C SER A 29 -1.23 2.83 -22.39
N ARG A 30 -0.61 3.90 -21.84
CA ARG A 30 0.03 5.00 -22.58
C ARG A 30 -0.93 5.91 -23.36
N ASN A 31 -2.21 5.94 -23.01
CA ASN A 31 -3.17 6.89 -23.56
C ASN A 31 -3.07 8.23 -22.82
N PRO A 32 -2.63 9.33 -23.47
CA PRO A 32 -2.50 10.63 -22.82
C PRO A 32 -3.84 11.28 -22.47
N TYR A 33 -4.94 10.83 -23.08
CA TYR A 33 -6.28 11.37 -22.84
C TYR A 33 -7.14 10.48 -21.95
N ALA A 34 -6.54 9.48 -21.28
CA ALA A 34 -7.26 8.57 -20.42
C ALA A 34 -7.94 9.30 -19.25
N ILE A 35 -9.18 8.94 -18.96
CA ILE A 35 -9.94 9.45 -17.80
C ILE A 35 -10.51 8.28 -17.00
N GLY A 36 -9.97 8.09 -15.79
CA GLY A 36 -10.50 7.15 -14.82
C GLY A 36 -11.58 7.76 -13.95
N VAL A 37 -12.74 7.12 -13.82
CA VAL A 37 -13.82 7.57 -12.92
C VAL A 37 -13.92 6.62 -11.74
N VAL A 38 -13.83 7.14 -10.52
CA VAL A 38 -13.93 6.36 -9.28
C VAL A 38 -15.33 5.75 -9.18
N GLY A 39 -15.40 4.42 -9.04
CA GLY A 39 -16.67 3.69 -8.96
C GLY A 39 -17.46 3.65 -10.27
N GLY A 40 -16.83 3.94 -11.41
CA GLY A 40 -17.51 3.96 -12.70
C GLY A 40 -16.56 3.84 -13.89
N ARG A 41 -17.08 4.08 -15.09
CA ARG A 41 -16.27 4.18 -16.31
C ARG A 41 -16.97 5.05 -17.35
N LEU A 42 -16.18 5.65 -18.23
CA LEU A 42 -16.71 6.23 -19.45
C LEU A 42 -17.18 5.13 -20.39
N VAL A 43 -18.13 5.45 -21.27
CA VAL A 43 -18.58 4.53 -22.34
C VAL A 43 -17.42 4.24 -23.31
N ARG A 44 -16.57 5.25 -23.54
CA ARG A 44 -15.31 5.16 -24.27
C ARG A 44 -14.37 6.26 -23.79
N GLU A 45 -13.08 6.07 -24.00
CA GLU A 45 -12.09 7.12 -23.75
C GLU A 45 -12.20 8.28 -24.77
N PRO A 46 -11.79 9.50 -24.38
CA PRO A 46 -11.63 10.61 -25.29
C PRO A 46 -10.63 10.32 -26.41
N ARG A 47 -10.90 10.81 -27.62
CA ARG A 47 -10.02 10.65 -28.79
C ARG A 47 -9.01 11.77 -28.97
N GLY A 48 -9.15 12.85 -28.21
CA GLY A 48 -8.32 14.05 -28.34
C GLY A 48 -8.53 15.01 -27.18
N LEU A 49 -7.66 16.03 -27.12
CA LEU A 49 -7.62 16.99 -26.02
C LEU A 49 -8.95 17.70 -25.78
N ALA A 50 -9.61 18.18 -26.84
CA ALA A 50 -10.88 18.91 -26.71
C ALA A 50 -11.98 18.06 -26.05
N GLU A 51 -12.09 16.79 -26.46
CA GLU A 51 -13.04 15.85 -25.86
C GLU A 51 -12.67 15.52 -24.42
N ALA A 52 -11.37 15.36 -24.13
CA ALA A 52 -10.87 15.04 -22.81
C ALA A 52 -11.17 16.18 -21.80
N VAL A 53 -10.89 17.43 -22.20
CA VAL A 53 -11.19 18.62 -21.39
C VAL A 53 -12.69 18.80 -21.18
N ALA A 54 -13.51 18.65 -22.24
CA ALA A 54 -14.96 18.75 -22.12
C ALA A 54 -15.52 17.67 -21.17
N THR A 55 -14.98 16.45 -21.25
CA THR A 55 -15.38 15.33 -20.38
C THR A 55 -14.97 15.58 -18.93
N ALA A 56 -13.74 16.03 -18.67
CA ALA A 56 -13.27 16.38 -17.33
C ALA A 56 -14.15 17.48 -16.68
N LYS A 57 -14.48 18.53 -17.43
CA LYS A 57 -15.40 19.60 -16.98
C LYS A 57 -16.79 19.06 -16.66
N MET A 58 -17.34 18.19 -17.50
CA MET A 58 -18.64 17.55 -17.27
C MET A 58 -18.62 16.68 -16.01
N LEU A 59 -17.56 15.88 -15.81
CA LEU A 59 -17.41 15.05 -14.61
C LEU A 59 -17.31 15.90 -13.33
N GLU A 60 -16.55 16.99 -13.37
CA GLU A 60 -16.43 17.93 -12.25
C GLU A 60 -17.76 18.58 -11.91
N GLN A 61 -18.49 19.10 -12.90
CA GLN A 61 -19.79 19.74 -12.71
C GLN A 61 -20.81 18.78 -12.09
N LYS A 62 -20.71 17.49 -12.41
CA LYS A 62 -21.56 16.44 -11.84
C LYS A 62 -21.04 15.87 -10.51
N GLY A 63 -19.91 16.37 -10.00
CA GLY A 63 -19.37 15.96 -8.70
C GLY A 63 -18.67 14.60 -8.70
N TYR A 64 -18.28 14.06 -9.86
CA TYR A 64 -17.53 12.80 -9.91
C TYR A 64 -16.11 12.98 -9.38
N ASN A 65 -15.58 11.90 -8.81
CA ASN A 65 -14.16 11.75 -8.52
C ASN A 65 -13.48 11.04 -9.69
N PHE A 66 -12.45 11.65 -10.27
CA PHE A 66 -11.80 11.14 -11.49
C PHE A 66 -10.32 11.52 -11.59
N SER A 67 -9.59 10.74 -12.38
CA SER A 67 -8.16 10.84 -12.64
C SER A 67 -7.87 11.04 -14.12
N LEU A 68 -6.76 11.73 -14.42
CA LEU A 68 -6.47 12.25 -15.75
C LEU A 68 -5.08 11.86 -16.26
N GLY A 69 -5.01 11.57 -17.57
CA GLY A 69 -3.77 11.51 -18.34
C GLY A 69 -2.92 10.26 -18.10
N LEU A 70 -1.66 10.33 -18.55
CA LEU A 70 -0.75 9.16 -18.59
C LEU A 70 -0.54 8.49 -17.24
N GLY A 71 -0.34 9.29 -16.19
CA GLY A 71 -0.15 8.83 -14.81
C GLY A 71 -1.44 8.78 -14.00
N GLN A 72 -2.60 9.09 -14.59
CA GLN A 72 -3.89 9.09 -13.87
C GLN A 72 -3.86 9.93 -12.58
N VAL A 73 -3.43 11.19 -12.70
CA VAL A 73 -3.42 12.13 -11.57
C VAL A 73 -4.85 12.54 -11.27
N ASN A 74 -5.28 12.38 -10.02
CA ASN A 74 -6.64 12.69 -9.64
C ASN A 74 -6.95 14.20 -9.57
N ARG A 75 -8.19 14.57 -9.88
CA ARG A 75 -8.71 15.94 -9.82
C ARG A 75 -8.39 16.68 -8.52
N TYR A 76 -8.42 16.01 -7.37
CA TYR A 76 -8.16 16.64 -6.07
C TYR A 76 -6.67 16.92 -5.82
N ASN A 77 -5.80 16.30 -6.61
CA ASN A 77 -4.34 16.45 -6.49
C ASN A 77 -3.75 17.37 -7.55
N LEU A 78 -4.49 17.74 -8.60
CA LEU A 78 -3.96 18.49 -9.74
C LEU A 78 -3.21 19.74 -9.29
N LEU A 79 -3.87 20.62 -8.53
CA LEU A 79 -3.28 21.88 -8.07
C LEU A 79 -2.09 21.66 -7.14
N LYS A 80 -2.19 20.68 -6.21
CA LYS A 80 -1.11 20.33 -5.27
C LYS A 80 0.19 19.97 -6.01
N TYR A 81 0.10 19.33 -7.17
CA TYR A 81 1.27 18.92 -7.96
C TYR A 81 1.54 19.79 -9.19
N GLY A 82 0.92 20.98 -9.28
CA GLY A 82 1.25 22.00 -10.27
C GLY A 82 0.52 21.89 -11.61
N LEU A 83 -0.57 21.10 -11.68
CA LEU A 83 -1.47 21.06 -12.83
C LEU A 83 -2.60 22.07 -12.62
N THR A 84 -2.47 23.26 -13.22
CA THR A 84 -3.40 24.38 -13.01
C THR A 84 -4.59 24.41 -13.98
N SER A 85 -4.58 23.53 -14.99
CA SER A 85 -5.65 23.37 -15.96
C SER A 85 -5.83 21.90 -16.36
N TYR A 86 -7.00 21.56 -16.92
CA TYR A 86 -7.23 20.22 -17.46
C TYR A 86 -6.37 19.96 -18.70
N GLU A 87 -6.13 20.98 -19.51
CA GLU A 87 -5.24 20.93 -20.67
C GLU A 87 -3.85 20.44 -20.23
N MET A 88 -3.26 21.07 -19.20
CA MET A 88 -1.98 20.65 -18.63
C MET A 88 -2.03 19.23 -18.07
N ALA A 89 -3.16 18.81 -17.48
CA ALA A 89 -3.31 17.46 -16.94
C ALA A 89 -3.28 16.37 -18.03
N PHE A 90 -3.56 16.71 -19.29
CA PHE A 90 -3.44 15.79 -20.42
C PHE A 90 -2.12 15.94 -21.20
N GLU A 91 -1.31 16.94 -20.89
CA GLU A 91 0.02 17.08 -21.47
C GLU A 91 0.98 16.01 -20.91
N LYS A 92 1.80 15.44 -21.79
CA LYS A 92 2.71 14.32 -21.46
C LYS A 92 3.58 14.61 -20.24
N CYS A 93 4.45 15.63 -20.31
CA CYS A 93 5.44 15.85 -19.26
C CYS A 93 4.88 16.48 -17.98
N PRO A 94 4.00 17.49 -18.01
CA PRO A 94 3.38 18.01 -16.80
C PRO A 94 2.67 16.91 -15.99
N ASN A 95 1.88 16.06 -16.66
CA ASN A 95 1.19 14.95 -16.01
C ASN A 95 2.17 13.94 -15.41
N LEU A 96 3.22 13.54 -16.14
CA LEU A 96 4.22 12.58 -15.65
C LEU A 96 5.05 13.14 -14.49
N VAL A 97 5.38 14.44 -14.50
CA VAL A 97 6.07 15.10 -13.38
C VAL A 97 5.18 15.08 -12.14
N ALA A 98 3.90 15.46 -12.26
CA ALA A 98 2.95 15.41 -11.15
C ALA A 98 2.79 13.98 -10.59
N ALA A 99 2.56 13.00 -11.47
CA ALA A 99 2.47 11.58 -11.10
C ALA A 99 3.76 11.09 -10.40
N SER A 100 4.94 11.41 -10.94
CA SER A 100 6.20 11.00 -10.33
C SER A 100 6.41 11.58 -8.93
N ARG A 101 5.93 12.80 -8.67
CA ARG A 101 5.99 13.45 -7.35
C ARG A 101 5.06 12.75 -6.34
N ILE A 102 3.86 12.36 -6.77
CA ILE A 102 2.96 11.53 -5.94
C ILE A 102 3.63 10.21 -5.57
N LEU A 103 4.23 9.53 -6.55
CA LEU A 103 4.91 8.26 -6.31
C LEU A 103 6.13 8.43 -5.40
N ALA A 104 6.93 9.49 -5.57
CA ALA A 104 8.06 9.80 -4.72
C ALA A 104 7.63 10.05 -3.25
N GLU A 105 6.52 10.76 -3.05
CA GLU A 105 5.94 10.99 -1.72
C GLU A 105 5.53 9.67 -1.06
N CYS A 106 4.82 8.80 -1.78
CA CYS A 106 4.47 7.46 -1.32
C CYS A 106 5.72 6.61 -1.02
N HIS A 107 6.76 6.71 -1.84
CA HIS A 107 8.02 6.02 -1.65
C HIS A 107 8.73 6.45 -0.37
N SER A 108 8.81 7.75 -0.14
CA SER A 108 9.33 8.31 1.11
C SER A 108 8.53 7.83 2.33
N ARG A 109 7.20 7.97 2.31
CA ARG A 109 6.30 7.56 3.41
C ARG A 109 6.36 6.06 3.73
N SER A 110 6.70 5.23 2.75
CA SER A 110 6.79 3.78 2.92
C SER A 110 8.12 3.27 3.47
N GLY A 111 9.11 4.17 3.68
CA GLY A 111 10.47 3.78 4.01
C GLY A 111 11.20 3.12 2.84
N ALA A 112 11.02 3.67 1.63
CA ALA A 112 11.59 3.16 0.38
C ALA A 112 11.16 1.74 -0.02
N ASN A 113 9.93 1.34 0.33
CA ASN A 113 9.36 0.06 -0.07
C ASN A 113 8.51 0.21 -1.33
N TRP A 114 9.02 -0.22 -2.48
CA TRP A 114 8.31 -0.08 -3.76
C TRP A 114 6.92 -0.69 -3.79
N GLY A 115 6.70 -1.87 -3.22
CA GLY A 115 5.37 -2.50 -3.19
C GLY A 115 4.35 -1.64 -2.44
N LYS A 116 4.72 -1.17 -1.24
CA LYS A 116 3.89 -0.22 -0.47
C LYS A 116 3.73 1.12 -1.18
N SER A 117 4.76 1.58 -1.89
CA SER A 117 4.73 2.82 -2.68
C SER A 117 3.69 2.73 -3.79
N PHE A 118 3.65 1.62 -4.53
CA PHE A 118 2.66 1.38 -5.57
C PHE A 118 1.24 1.24 -5.00
N SER A 119 1.09 0.59 -3.84
CA SER A 119 -0.21 0.55 -3.17
C SER A 119 -0.68 1.95 -2.75
N CYS A 120 0.22 2.76 -2.18
CA CYS A 120 -0.08 4.14 -1.79
C CYS A 120 -0.39 5.01 -3.01
N TYR A 121 0.33 4.82 -4.12
CA TYR A 121 0.07 5.55 -5.36
C TYR A 121 -1.34 5.28 -5.88
N TYR A 122 -1.73 4.00 -5.90
CA TYR A 122 -3.04 3.56 -6.34
C TYR A 122 -4.16 4.10 -5.46
N SER A 123 -4.02 4.00 -4.14
CA SER A 123 -5.15 4.17 -3.22
C SER A 123 -4.80 4.82 -1.88
N GLY A 124 -3.79 5.68 -1.82
CA GLY A 124 -3.41 6.47 -0.64
C GLY A 124 -2.87 5.69 0.57
N ASN A 125 -2.98 4.35 0.59
CA ASN A 125 -2.58 3.49 1.71
C ASN A 125 -1.73 2.30 1.26
N PHE A 126 -1.03 1.67 2.21
CA PHE A 126 -0.03 0.64 1.92
C PHE A 126 -0.58 -0.77 1.67
N GLU A 127 -1.91 -0.98 1.69
CA GLU A 127 -2.51 -2.31 1.61
C GLU A 127 -3.43 -2.53 0.40
N THR A 128 -4.31 -1.57 0.10
CA THR A 128 -5.41 -1.77 -0.85
C THR A 128 -4.92 -2.11 -2.25
N GLY A 129 -3.82 -1.53 -2.72
CA GLY A 129 -3.25 -1.88 -4.03
C GLY A 129 -2.72 -3.31 -4.12
N PHE A 130 -2.32 -3.93 -3.00
CA PHE A 130 -2.02 -5.37 -2.98
C PHE A 130 -3.29 -6.21 -3.06
N LYS A 131 -4.32 -5.84 -2.29
CA LYS A 131 -5.62 -6.53 -2.24
C LYS A 131 -6.31 -6.51 -3.61
N HIS A 132 -6.22 -5.39 -4.34
CA HIS A 132 -6.84 -5.19 -5.65
C HIS A 132 -5.96 -5.68 -6.82
N GLY A 133 -4.78 -6.25 -6.54
CA GLY A 133 -3.89 -6.78 -7.58
C GLY A 133 -3.09 -5.73 -8.36
N TYR A 134 -3.19 -4.45 -7.99
CA TYR A 134 -2.50 -3.35 -8.68
C TYR A 134 -0.98 -3.50 -8.61
N VAL A 135 -0.44 -3.77 -7.42
CA VAL A 135 1.01 -3.93 -7.21
C VAL A 135 1.56 -5.08 -8.05
N GLN A 136 0.81 -6.16 -8.16
CA GLN A 136 1.14 -7.35 -8.94
C GLN A 136 1.17 -7.05 -10.44
N LYS A 137 0.25 -6.22 -10.95
CA LYS A 137 0.25 -5.74 -12.34
C LYS A 137 1.51 -4.93 -12.67
N ILE A 138 1.94 -4.04 -11.76
CA ILE A 138 3.17 -3.26 -11.93
C ILE A 138 4.38 -4.18 -11.99
N TYR A 139 4.54 -5.10 -11.04
CA TYR A 139 5.66 -6.05 -11.07
C TYR A 139 5.63 -7.00 -12.26
N ALA A 140 4.44 -7.41 -12.73
CA ALA A 140 4.33 -8.18 -13.96
C ALA A 140 4.80 -7.39 -15.17
N SER A 141 4.45 -6.10 -15.26
CA SER A 141 4.94 -5.19 -16.30
C SER A 141 6.46 -5.06 -16.30
N ILE A 142 7.09 -4.95 -15.12
CA ILE A 142 8.55 -4.91 -14.95
C ILE A 142 9.20 -6.23 -15.38
N ARG A 143 8.69 -7.38 -14.93
CA ARG A 143 9.25 -8.69 -15.31
C ARG A 143 9.18 -8.91 -16.82
N GLN A 144 8.07 -8.52 -17.44
CA GLN A 144 7.90 -8.65 -18.89
C GLN A 144 8.91 -7.79 -19.67
N SER A 145 9.24 -6.57 -19.20
CA SER A 145 10.27 -5.77 -19.88
C SER A 145 11.67 -6.34 -19.72
N VAL A 146 12.00 -6.91 -18.55
CA VAL A 146 13.28 -7.58 -18.32
C VAL A 146 13.38 -8.85 -19.16
N ALA A 147 12.32 -9.64 -19.27
CA ALA A 147 12.32 -10.82 -20.14
C ALA A 147 12.46 -10.42 -21.63
N ALA A 148 11.79 -9.35 -22.04
CA ALA A 148 11.84 -8.86 -23.42
C ALA A 148 13.21 -8.26 -23.82
N SER A 149 14.07 -7.87 -22.87
CA SER A 149 15.41 -7.40 -23.19
C SER A 149 16.37 -8.52 -23.59
N GLY A 150 15.96 -9.80 -23.44
CA GLY A 150 16.75 -10.96 -23.87
C GLY A 150 18.08 -11.12 -23.11
N ALA A 151 18.24 -10.43 -21.98
CA ALA A 151 19.43 -10.52 -21.15
C ALA A 151 19.37 -11.80 -20.30
N GLU A 152 20.15 -12.80 -20.70
CA GLU A 152 20.35 -14.02 -19.91
C GLU A 152 21.17 -13.71 -18.65
N PRO A 153 20.81 -14.25 -17.47
CA PRO A 153 21.61 -14.08 -16.27
C PRO A 153 22.99 -14.72 -16.44
N ILE A 154 24.03 -13.99 -16.01
CA ILE A 154 25.38 -14.54 -15.98
C ILE A 154 25.42 -15.62 -14.89
N ALA A 155 25.76 -16.85 -15.30
CA ALA A 155 25.91 -17.96 -14.35
C ALA A 155 27.06 -17.67 -13.36
N VAL A 156 26.78 -17.83 -12.07
CA VAL A 156 27.82 -17.76 -11.05
C VAL A 156 28.66 -19.03 -11.14
N VAL A 157 29.95 -18.89 -11.44
CA VAL A 157 30.92 -19.98 -11.28
C VAL A 157 31.28 -20.05 -9.79
N PRO A 158 30.92 -21.13 -9.06
CA PRO A 158 31.24 -21.23 -7.65
C PRO A 158 32.75 -21.36 -7.46
N ALA A 159 33.36 -20.53 -6.61
CA ALA A 159 34.78 -20.64 -6.23
C ALA A 159 35.06 -21.85 -5.29
N GLY A 160 34.04 -22.62 -4.94
CA GLY A 160 34.10 -23.83 -4.13
C GLY A 160 32.79 -24.62 -4.23
N GLN A 161 32.72 -25.82 -3.64
CA GLN A 161 31.48 -26.61 -3.63
C GLN A 161 30.41 -25.92 -2.77
N VAL A 162 29.55 -25.13 -3.40
CA VAL A 162 28.28 -24.71 -2.79
C VAL A 162 27.42 -25.97 -2.73
N GLN A 163 27.35 -26.60 -1.56
CA GLN A 163 26.31 -27.59 -1.30
C GLN A 163 24.97 -26.85 -1.29
N LEU A 164 24.33 -26.77 -2.46
CA LEU A 164 22.91 -26.59 -2.56
C LEU A 164 22.30 -27.73 -1.74
N ARG A 165 21.85 -27.43 -0.52
CA ARG A 165 21.07 -28.39 0.26
C ARG A 165 19.89 -28.78 -0.63
N PRO A 166 19.79 -30.05 -1.07
CA PRO A 166 18.60 -30.50 -1.77
C PRO A 166 17.42 -30.17 -0.87
N ALA A 167 16.39 -29.54 -1.42
CA ALA A 167 15.17 -29.34 -0.67
C ALA A 167 14.72 -30.72 -0.19
N ASN A 168 14.69 -30.92 1.13
CA ASN A 168 14.34 -32.21 1.68
C ASN A 168 12.87 -32.46 1.29
N PRO A 169 12.56 -33.48 0.46
CA PRO A 169 11.21 -33.69 -0.03
C PRO A 169 10.22 -33.92 1.12
N ALA A 170 10.67 -34.45 2.26
CA ALA A 170 9.85 -34.57 3.46
C ALA A 170 9.50 -33.21 4.09
N ARG A 171 10.39 -32.21 4.02
CA ARG A 171 10.09 -30.84 4.48
C ARG A 171 9.15 -30.12 3.52
N GLN A 172 9.24 -30.38 2.23
CA GLN A 172 8.32 -29.81 1.23
C GLN A 172 6.92 -30.41 1.40
N ALA A 173 6.82 -31.74 1.51
CA ALA A 173 5.55 -32.42 1.77
C ALA A 173 4.94 -31.98 3.12
N ALA A 174 5.76 -31.77 4.15
CA ALA A 174 5.29 -31.23 5.43
C ALA A 174 4.78 -29.79 5.30
N ALA A 175 5.45 -28.93 4.53
CA ALA A 175 5.00 -27.57 4.27
C ALA A 175 3.68 -27.55 3.48
N GLU A 176 3.55 -28.39 2.45
CA GLU A 176 2.31 -28.55 1.68
C GLU A 176 1.16 -29.08 2.52
N LEU A 177 1.42 -30.01 3.44
CA LEU A 177 0.43 -30.51 4.39
C LEU A 177 -0.03 -29.42 5.37
N VAL A 178 0.91 -28.62 5.89
CA VAL A 178 0.59 -27.49 6.76
C VAL A 178 -0.26 -26.45 6.02
N ASP A 179 0.11 -26.12 4.77
CA ASP A 179 -0.67 -25.22 3.93
C ASP A 179 -2.08 -25.77 3.65
N ALA A 180 -2.22 -27.08 3.40
CA ALA A 180 -3.52 -27.72 3.21
C ALA A 180 -4.39 -27.67 4.48
N ILE A 181 -3.79 -27.87 5.67
CA ILE A 181 -4.51 -27.78 6.96
C ILE A 181 -4.96 -26.34 7.22
N VAL A 182 -4.10 -25.36 6.97
CA VAL A 182 -4.43 -23.93 7.12
C VAL A 182 -5.55 -23.53 6.14
N ALA A 183 -5.47 -23.94 4.88
CA ALA A 183 -6.50 -23.68 3.88
C ALA A 183 -7.86 -24.25 4.27
N ARG A 184 -7.89 -25.49 4.80
CA ARG A 184 -9.13 -26.11 5.28
C ARG A 184 -9.71 -25.37 6.49
N ARG A 185 -8.88 -24.94 7.43
CA ARG A 185 -9.33 -24.14 8.60
C ARG A 185 -9.93 -22.81 8.16
N ILE A 186 -9.36 -22.14 7.17
CA ILE A 186 -9.89 -20.90 6.60
C ILE A 186 -11.27 -21.12 5.97
N GLN A 187 -11.47 -22.25 5.26
CA GLN A 187 -12.76 -22.62 4.68
C GLN A 187 -13.82 -22.94 5.75
N ASP A 188 -13.46 -23.66 6.81
CA ASP A 188 -14.38 -23.98 7.92
C ASP A 188 -14.82 -22.71 8.67
N LEU A 189 -13.91 -21.75 8.90
CA LEU A 189 -14.26 -20.44 9.46
C LEU A 189 -15.12 -19.59 8.52
N ALA A 190 -14.96 -19.74 7.20
CA ALA A 190 -15.80 -19.05 6.22
C ALA A 190 -17.20 -19.67 6.09
N GLY A 191 -17.33 -21.00 6.26
CA GLY A 191 -18.61 -21.74 6.17
C GLY A 191 -19.49 -21.63 7.42
N ALA A 192 -18.92 -21.36 8.60
CA ALA A 192 -19.68 -21.22 9.85
C ALA A 192 -20.55 -19.95 9.95
N ARG A 193 -20.58 -19.09 8.91
CA ARG A 193 -21.38 -17.84 8.89
C ARG A 193 -22.71 -17.93 8.15
N THR A 194 -23.15 -19.10 7.66
CA THR A 194 -24.32 -19.16 6.76
C THR A 194 -25.47 -20.12 7.14
N THR A 195 -25.57 -20.62 8.38
CA THR A 195 -26.77 -21.37 8.79
C THR A 195 -27.12 -21.22 10.27
N THR A 196 -27.97 -20.25 10.61
CA THR A 196 -29.06 -20.46 11.59
C THR A 196 -30.08 -19.33 11.47
N ALA A 197 -31.20 -19.61 10.80
CA ALA A 197 -32.43 -18.85 10.94
C ALA A 197 -33.39 -19.71 11.79
N SER A 198 -33.73 -19.21 12.98
CA SER A 198 -34.75 -19.78 13.88
C SER A 198 -36.17 -19.59 13.34
N PRO A 199 -37.13 -20.36 13.87
CA PRO A 199 -38.29 -19.72 14.48
C PRO A 199 -38.64 -20.29 15.87
N SER A 200 -39.31 -19.47 16.70
CA SER A 200 -39.83 -19.76 18.06
C SER A 200 -41.37 -19.51 18.08
N PRO A 201 -42.14 -19.76 19.17
CA PRO A 201 -42.26 -20.87 20.15
C PRO A 201 -43.76 -21.28 20.38
N PRO A 202 -44.15 -22.00 21.47
CA PRO A 202 -44.74 -21.27 22.61
C PRO A 202 -44.50 -21.82 24.06
N MET A 203 -44.61 -20.86 24.99
CA MET A 203 -44.89 -20.79 26.45
C MET A 203 -45.09 -22.06 27.33
N LEU A 204 -44.51 -22.06 28.55
CA LEU A 204 -45.24 -22.13 29.84
C LEU A 204 -44.35 -21.81 31.09
N ALA A 205 -44.86 -20.88 31.92
CA ALA A 205 -44.76 -20.63 33.39
C ALA A 205 -43.49 -20.86 34.27
N LEU A 206 -43.27 -19.87 35.17
CA LEU A 206 -42.38 -19.77 36.37
C LEU A 206 -43.25 -19.90 37.67
N PRO A 207 -42.79 -19.80 38.97
CA PRO A 207 -41.45 -19.67 39.62
C PRO A 207 -41.34 -20.50 40.97
N PRO A 208 -40.61 -20.16 42.07
CA PRO A 208 -39.45 -19.25 42.34
C PRO A 208 -38.25 -19.80 43.20
N ALA A 209 -37.12 -19.09 43.08
CA ALA A 209 -36.07 -18.64 44.05
C ALA A 209 -35.41 -19.52 45.16
N SER A 210 -34.06 -19.56 45.15
CA SER A 210 -33.16 -19.37 46.34
C SER A 210 -31.67 -19.15 45.91
N SER A 211 -30.95 -18.27 46.61
CA SER A 211 -29.55 -17.79 46.41
C SER A 211 -28.47 -18.64 47.17
N PRO A 212 -27.20 -18.23 47.39
CA PRO A 212 -26.06 -17.94 46.47
C PRO A 212 -24.70 -18.66 46.83
N ALA A 213 -23.73 -18.61 45.89
CA ALA A 213 -22.22 -18.62 45.97
C ALA A 213 -21.45 -19.69 46.82
N PRO A 214 -20.21 -20.11 46.43
CA PRO A 214 -19.00 -19.29 46.64
C PRO A 214 -17.91 -19.37 45.54
N THR A 215 -16.96 -18.43 45.63
CA THR A 215 -15.69 -18.31 44.89
C THR A 215 -14.68 -19.43 45.22
N PRO A 216 -13.62 -19.58 44.40
CA PRO A 216 -12.30 -19.36 44.96
C PRO A 216 -11.37 -18.51 44.08
N ALA A 217 -10.35 -18.01 44.76
CA ALA A 217 -9.38 -17.02 44.35
C ALA A 217 -8.12 -17.60 43.68
N THR A 218 -7.39 -16.70 43.01
CA THR A 218 -5.93 -16.65 42.79
C THR A 218 -5.28 -17.64 41.80
N ALA A 219 -4.68 -17.10 40.74
CA ALA A 219 -3.24 -17.25 40.47
C ALA A 219 -2.80 -16.25 39.38
N ALA A 220 -1.74 -15.52 39.68
CA ALA A 220 -1.09 -14.56 38.81
C ALA A 220 0.17 -15.17 38.17
N ALA A 221 0.47 -14.69 36.95
CA ALA A 221 1.79 -14.58 36.31
C ALA A 221 2.44 -15.89 35.77
N PRO A 222 3.35 -15.86 34.77
CA PRO A 222 4.32 -14.79 34.52
C PRO A 222 4.27 -14.10 33.15
N ALA A 223 4.81 -12.89 33.15
CA ALA A 223 5.23 -12.13 31.99
C ALA A 223 6.36 -12.86 31.26
N SER A 224 6.25 -12.96 29.93
CA SER A 224 7.37 -13.31 29.06
C SER A 224 8.10 -12.03 28.64
N ASP A 225 9.30 -11.84 29.17
CA ASP A 225 10.28 -10.87 28.67
C ASP A 225 10.63 -11.20 27.22
N ASN A 226 10.22 -10.34 26.29
CA ASN A 226 10.63 -10.43 24.90
C ASN A 226 11.76 -9.42 24.67
N GLU A 227 13.00 -9.85 24.88
CA GLU A 227 14.19 -9.06 24.53
C GLU A 227 14.19 -8.75 23.03
N LEU A 228 13.97 -7.48 22.68
CA LEU A 228 14.08 -6.99 21.31
C LEU A 228 15.56 -6.82 20.94
N TYR A 229 16.02 -7.53 19.91
CA TYR A 229 17.35 -7.33 19.31
C TYR A 229 17.22 -6.49 18.03
N VAL A 230 17.99 -5.41 17.93
CA VAL A 230 18.06 -4.56 16.72
C VAL A 230 19.37 -4.82 15.99
N VAL A 231 19.29 -5.31 14.75
CA VAL A 231 20.46 -5.43 13.86
C VAL A 231 20.69 -4.09 13.19
N LYS A 232 21.78 -3.40 13.54
CA LYS A 232 22.22 -2.18 12.85
C LYS A 232 23.32 -2.53 11.86
N ALA A 233 23.16 -2.14 10.60
CA ALA A 233 24.17 -2.36 9.57
C ALA A 233 25.40 -1.49 9.84
N THR A 234 26.58 -2.11 9.95
CA THR A 234 27.87 -1.42 9.87
C THR A 234 28.43 -1.58 8.46
N ALA A 235 29.17 -0.58 7.98
CA ALA A 235 29.67 -0.47 6.60
C ALA A 235 30.68 -1.57 6.18
N GLN A 236 30.86 -2.62 6.99
CA GLN A 236 31.87 -3.68 6.80
C GLN A 236 31.28 -5.09 6.79
N GLY A 237 29.95 -5.25 6.73
CA GLY A 237 29.31 -6.54 6.41
C GLY A 237 29.39 -7.63 7.50
N ARG A 238 29.77 -7.30 8.74
CA ARG A 238 29.68 -8.21 9.90
C ARG A 238 28.78 -7.59 10.97
N GLY A 239 27.54 -8.08 11.07
CA GLY A 239 26.61 -7.67 12.12
C GLY A 239 27.03 -8.22 13.48
N VAL A 240 27.08 -7.35 14.49
CA VAL A 240 27.30 -7.75 15.90
C VAL A 240 25.96 -7.61 16.63
N VAL A 241 25.58 -8.65 17.37
CA VAL A 241 24.33 -8.69 18.17
C VAL A 241 24.62 -8.04 19.52
N MET A 242 23.83 -7.04 19.91
CA MET A 242 23.90 -6.42 21.24
C MET A 242 22.49 -6.32 21.86
N PRO A 243 22.35 -6.51 23.18
CA PRO A 243 21.08 -6.35 23.87
C PRO A 243 20.66 -4.87 23.90
N ALA A 244 19.35 -4.61 23.75
CA ALA A 244 18.78 -3.27 23.83
C ALA A 244 18.78 -2.78 25.29
N VAL A 245 19.82 -2.06 25.70
CA VAL A 245 19.80 -1.32 26.96
C VAL A 245 18.82 -0.16 26.85
N ALA A 246 17.80 -0.16 27.70
CA ALA A 246 16.89 0.96 27.92
C ALA A 246 17.68 2.18 28.42
N SER A 247 17.72 3.26 27.64
CA SER A 247 18.20 4.55 28.14
C SER A 247 17.22 5.06 29.20
N GLN A 248 17.61 4.93 30.46
CA GLN A 248 16.98 5.60 31.59
C GLN A 248 17.08 7.12 31.40
N ALA A 249 15.94 7.79 31.53
CA ALA A 249 15.84 9.23 31.64
C ALA A 249 16.58 9.69 32.90
N GLN A 250 17.58 10.56 32.74
CA GLN A 250 18.18 11.28 33.87
C GLN A 250 17.33 12.52 34.18
N THR A 251 16.79 12.51 35.38
CA THR A 251 16.17 13.65 36.06
C THR A 251 17.24 14.65 36.51
N SER A 252 17.11 15.92 36.15
CA SER A 252 17.74 17.01 36.89
C SER A 252 16.81 18.22 36.97
N ASN A 253 16.45 18.57 38.21
CA ASN A 253 15.63 19.71 38.61
C ASN A 253 16.21 21.06 38.15
N GLY A 254 15.33 21.93 37.66
CA GLY A 254 15.58 23.37 37.50
C GLY A 254 14.30 24.12 37.09
N ARG A 255 13.75 24.94 38.01
CA ARG A 255 12.56 25.81 37.87
C ARG A 255 13.04 27.28 37.80
N PRO A 256 12.20 28.28 37.50
CA PRO A 256 11.33 28.51 36.32
C PRO A 256 11.62 29.88 35.65
N ALA A 257 11.09 30.13 34.45
CA ALA A 257 10.84 31.51 33.97
C ALA A 257 9.71 31.57 32.93
N GLY A 258 8.81 32.55 33.09
CA GLY A 258 8.06 33.18 32.00
C GLY A 258 6.69 32.58 31.65
N ALA A 259 5.63 33.17 32.21
CA ALA A 259 4.25 32.97 31.77
C ALA A 259 3.90 33.88 30.58
N VAL A 260 3.24 33.33 29.56
CA VAL A 260 2.51 34.09 28.51
C VAL A 260 1.17 33.38 28.27
N PRO A 261 0.03 34.07 28.22
CA PRO A 261 -1.28 33.44 28.15
C PRO A 261 -1.65 32.95 26.73
N ALA A 262 -2.35 31.82 26.71
CA ALA A 262 -2.74 31.04 25.53
C ALA A 262 -4.00 31.56 24.83
N GLN A 263 -4.02 31.46 23.50
CA GLN A 263 -5.21 31.56 22.65
C GLN A 263 -5.90 30.19 22.54
N PRO A 264 -7.24 30.11 22.43
CA PRO A 264 -7.94 28.84 22.35
C PRO A 264 -7.77 28.16 20.99
N ALA A 265 -7.37 26.89 21.02
CA ALA A 265 -7.18 26.02 19.88
C ALA A 265 -8.52 25.66 19.21
N VAL A 266 -8.63 25.94 17.91
CA VAL A 266 -9.66 25.36 17.05
C VAL A 266 -9.27 23.91 16.79
N GLN A 267 -10.16 22.99 17.19
CA GLN A 267 -9.99 21.56 17.01
C GLN A 267 -9.87 21.23 15.51
N ALA A 268 -8.72 20.72 15.09
CA ALA A 268 -8.51 20.18 13.76
C ALA A 268 -9.28 18.86 13.64
N ALA A 269 -10.30 18.84 12.79
CA ALA A 269 -10.98 17.62 12.37
C ALA A 269 -9.97 16.65 11.69
N PRO A 270 -10.15 15.33 11.80
CA PRO A 270 -9.25 14.37 11.19
C PRO A 270 -9.26 14.52 9.66
N GLN A 271 -8.07 14.72 9.09
CA GLN A 271 -7.83 14.70 7.65
C GLN A 271 -8.19 13.32 7.11
N VAL A 272 -9.31 13.22 6.41
CA VAL A 272 -9.75 12.01 5.72
C VAL A 272 -8.86 11.83 4.49
N ASP A 273 -8.08 10.75 4.48
CA ASP A 273 -7.21 10.32 3.38
C ASP A 273 -8.08 10.02 2.15
N SER A 274 -8.15 10.97 1.21
CA SER A 274 -8.89 10.85 -0.05
C SER A 274 -8.15 9.94 -1.03
N ALA A 275 -8.23 8.65 -0.77
CA ALA A 275 -7.67 7.59 -1.59
C ALA A 275 -8.51 7.29 -2.84
N PHE A 276 -7.86 7.46 -3.98
CA PHE A 276 -8.30 7.12 -5.34
C PHE A 276 -8.53 5.63 -5.51
N VAL A 277 -9.61 5.22 -6.21
CA VAL A 277 -9.77 3.83 -6.67
C VAL A 277 -10.66 3.80 -7.91
N PHE A 278 -10.18 3.16 -8.97
CA PHE A 278 -10.99 2.56 -10.04
C PHE A 278 -11.69 1.30 -9.56
#